data_AF-A0A164V7L8-F1
#
_entry.id   AF-A0A164V7L8-F1
#
_cell.length_a   1.000
_cell.length_b   1.000
_cell.length_c   1.000
_cell.angle_alpha   90.00
_cell.angle_beta   90.00
_cell.angle_gamma   90.00
#
_symmetry.space_group_name_H-M   'P 1'
#
loop_
_entity.id
_entity.type
_entity.pdbx_description
1 polymer ?
#
loop_
_entity_poly.entity_id
_entity_poly.type
_entity_poly.pdbx_seq_one_letter_code
_entity_poly.pdbx_strand_id
1 'polypeptide(L)'
;MTDSSEIVEVCKSSLLDDPVYQKAIENIDGQRYFKLQDGLLWKTDETGKMTICIPRKAMIGRRKVIEVIMTDAHRILGHLGKERTGKYIRSQFWW
;
A
#
# COMPACT_ATOMS: atom_id res chain seq x y z
N MET A 1 1.67 -17.04 9.88
CA MET A 1 1.76 -16.49 8.52
C MET A 1 0.60 -15.52 8.44
N THR A 2 0.84 -14.22 8.28
CA THR A 2 -0.29 -13.25 8.19
C THR A 2 -1.03 -13.55 6.89
N ASP A 3 -2.35 -13.68 6.96
CA ASP A 3 -3.14 -14.01 5.79
C ASP A 3 -3.14 -12.82 4.82
N SER A 4 -2.89 -13.08 3.53
CA SER A 4 -2.85 -12.00 2.54
C SER A 4 -4.21 -11.33 2.39
N SER A 5 -5.31 -12.04 2.67
CA SER A 5 -6.66 -11.50 2.65
C SER A 5 -6.88 -10.52 3.79
N GLU A 6 -6.35 -10.82 4.98
CA GLU A 6 -6.42 -9.93 6.16
C GLU A 6 -5.71 -8.60 5.89
N ILE A 7 -4.53 -8.61 5.24
CA ILE A 7 -3.84 -7.38 4.83
C ILE A 7 -4.72 -6.54 3.90
N VAL A 8 -5.34 -7.19 2.91
CA VAL A 8 -6.19 -6.53 1.94
C VAL A 8 -7.40 -5.90 2.63
N GLU A 9 -8.09 -6.63 3.50
CA GLU A 9 -9.26 -6.12 4.22
C GLU A 9 -8.94 -4.92 5.10
N VAL A 10 -7.87 -5.00 5.90
CA VAL A 10 -7.42 -3.89 6.76
C VAL A 10 -7.06 -2.66 5.94
N CYS A 11 -6.37 -2.85 4.80
CA CYS A 11 -6.06 -1.74 3.91
C CYS A 11 -7.33 -1.05 3.40
N LYS A 12 -8.35 -1.80 2.96
CA LYS A 12 -9.63 -1.23 2.50
C LYS A 12 -10.33 -0.43 3.60
N SER A 13 -10.43 -0.99 4.80
CA SER A 13 -11.13 -0.35 5.92
C SER A 13 -10.44 0.91 6.44
N SER A 14 -9.11 1.00 6.29
CA SER A 14 -8.30 2.10 6.82
C SER A 14 -7.93 3.18 5.78
N LEU A 15 -8.44 3.10 4.55
CA LEU A 15 -8.15 4.12 3.52
C LEU A 15 -8.56 5.53 3.98
N LEU A 16 -9.71 5.66 4.65
CA LEU A 16 -10.25 6.95 5.07
C LEU A 16 -9.56 7.53 6.32
N ASP A 17 -8.75 6.73 7.03
CA ASP A 17 -7.97 7.18 8.19
C ASP A 17 -6.74 8.03 7.79
N ASP A 18 -6.41 8.02 6.49
CA ASP A 18 -5.36 8.81 5.87
C ASP A 18 -5.99 10.02 5.13
N PRO A 19 -5.75 11.27 5.59
CA PRO A 19 -6.34 12.46 4.99
C PRO A 19 -6.01 12.65 3.50
N VAL A 20 -4.85 12.16 3.04
CA VAL A 20 -4.46 12.25 1.63
C VAL A 20 -5.37 11.35 0.80
N TYR A 21 -5.65 10.16 1.31
CA TYR A 21 -6.45 9.16 0.61
C TYR A 21 -7.92 9.51 0.67
N GLN A 22 -8.41 10.00 1.81
CA GLN A 22 -9.75 10.53 1.96
C GLN A 22 -10.03 11.60 0.89
N LYS A 23 -9.17 12.62 0.78
CA LYS A 23 -9.33 13.69 -0.22
C LYS A 23 -9.25 13.18 -1.66
N ALA A 24 -8.40 12.17 -1.91
CA ALA A 24 -8.31 11.55 -3.23
C ALA A 24 -9.58 10.78 -3.59
N ILE A 25 -10.17 10.06 -2.63
CA ILE A 25 -11.40 9.28 -2.80
C ILE A 25 -12.62 10.18 -2.96
N GLU A 26 -12.72 11.27 -2.19
CA GLU A 26 -13.82 12.24 -2.27
C GLU A 26 -13.98 12.87 -3.67
N ASN A 27 -12.91 12.93 -4.47
CA ASN A 27 -12.94 13.44 -5.84
C ASN A 27 -12.24 12.47 -6.81
N ILE A 28 -12.51 11.18 -6.70
CA ILE A 28 -11.76 10.15 -7.44
C ILE A 28 -11.85 10.31 -8.96
N ASP A 29 -13.00 10.71 -9.50
CA ASP A 29 -13.21 10.91 -10.94
C ASP A 29 -12.36 12.05 -11.52
N GLY A 30 -12.00 13.04 -10.68
CA GLY A 30 -11.12 14.14 -11.04
C GLY A 30 -9.63 13.87 -10.81
N GLN A 31 -9.28 12.77 -10.13
CA GLN A 31 -7.88 12.44 -9.85
C GLN A 31 -7.22 11.78 -11.06
N ARG A 32 -6.25 12.47 -11.67
CA ARG A 32 -5.44 11.89 -12.76
C ARG A 32 -4.62 10.67 -12.32
N TYR A 33 -4.13 10.67 -11.09
CA TYR A 33 -3.13 9.71 -10.60
C TYR A 33 -3.68 8.69 -9.61
N PHE A 34 -4.95 8.79 -9.21
CA PHE A 34 -5.56 7.87 -8.26
C PHE A 34 -6.75 7.16 -8.88
N LYS A 35 -6.90 5.87 -8.57
CA LYS A 35 -8.06 5.07 -8.96
C LYS A 35 -8.48 4.18 -7.81
N LEU A 36 -9.78 4.12 -7.53
CA LEU A 36 -10.34 3.16 -6.60
C LEU A 36 -10.75 1.91 -7.38
N GLN A 37 -10.15 0.77 -7.08
CA GLN A 37 -10.44 -0.50 -7.75
C GLN A 37 -10.43 -1.63 -6.73
N ASP A 38 -11.48 -2.47 -6.76
CA ASP A 38 -11.67 -3.58 -5.81
C ASP A 38 -11.64 -3.15 -4.33
N GLY A 39 -11.98 -1.90 -4.06
CA GLY A 39 -11.92 -1.28 -2.73
C GLY A 39 -10.52 -0.85 -2.29
N LEU A 40 -9.49 -1.06 -3.12
CA LEU A 40 -8.13 -0.56 -2.89
C LEU A 40 -7.90 0.73 -3.66
N LEU A 41 -7.13 1.64 -3.07
CA LEU A 41 -6.68 2.84 -3.75
C LEU A 41 -5.37 2.53 -4.48
N TRP A 42 -5.36 2.78 -5.78
CA TRP A 42 -4.20 2.64 -6.66
C TRP A 42 -3.67 4.01 -7.04
N LYS A 43 -2.35 4.14 -7.06
CA LYS A 43 -1.64 5.31 -7.57
C LYS A 43 -0.90 4.97 -8.85
N THR A 44 -1.17 5.72 -9.91
CA THR A 44 -0.43 5.68 -11.18
C THR A 44 0.58 6.82 -11.23
N ASP A 45 1.82 6.57 -11.60
CA ASP A 45 2.82 7.63 -11.85
C ASP A 45 2.83 8.08 -13.33
N GLU A 46 3.70 9.04 -13.65
CA GLU A 46 3.81 9.60 -15.01
C GLU A 46 4.28 8.57 -16.04
N THR A 47 4.92 7.48 -15.60
CA THR A 47 5.36 6.37 -16.47
C THR A 47 4.25 5.34 -16.71
N GLY A 48 3.08 5.52 -16.09
CA GLY A 48 1.97 4.58 -16.14
C GLY A 48 2.09 3.44 -15.14
N LYS A 49 3.12 3.44 -14.29
CA LYS A 49 3.30 2.38 -13.28
C LYS A 49 2.29 2.52 -12.17
N MET A 50 1.65 1.41 -11.83
CA MET A 50 0.65 1.33 -10.78
C MET A 50 1.24 0.80 -9.48
N THR A 51 0.86 1.40 -8.37
CA THR A 51 1.22 0.99 -7.01
C THR A 51 0.00 1.03 -6.11
N ILE A 52 -0.06 0.14 -5.12
CA ILE A 52 -1.16 0.09 -4.15
C ILE A 52 -0.85 1.08 -3.02
N CYS A 53 -1.81 1.95 -2.69
CA CYS A 53 -1.72 2.86 -1.56
C CYS A 53 -1.95 2.09 -0.25
N ILE A 54 -1.01 2.17 0.69
CA ILE A 54 -1.06 1.50 1.99
C ILE A 54 -1.25 2.54 3.09
N PRO A 55 -2.40 2.56 3.81
CA PRO A 55 -2.63 3.54 4.87
C PRO A 55 -1.59 3.40 5.98
N ARG A 56 -0.96 4.52 6.38
CA ARG A 56 0.11 4.50 7.39
C ARG A 56 -0.33 4.02 8.77
N LYS A 57 -1.62 4.12 9.06
CA LYS A 57 -2.24 3.72 10.32
C LYS A 57 -2.87 2.32 10.27
N ALA A 58 -2.81 1.61 9.12
CA ALA A 58 -3.35 0.26 9.01
C ALA A 58 -2.60 -0.71 9.94
N MET A 59 -3.36 -1.48 10.74
CA MET A 59 -2.84 -2.37 11.78
C MET A 59 -3.37 -3.80 11.60
N ILE A 60 -2.49 -4.79 11.74
CA ILE A 60 -2.85 -6.20 11.88
C ILE A 60 -2.41 -6.67 13.26
N GLY A 61 -3.38 -6.90 14.13
CA GLY A 61 -3.14 -7.12 15.56
C GLY A 61 -2.35 -5.96 16.17
N ARG A 62 -1.10 -6.22 16.56
CA ARG A 62 -0.20 -5.24 17.20
C ARG A 62 0.84 -4.65 16.25
N ARG A 63 0.82 -5.00 14.96
CA ARG A 63 1.83 -4.59 13.98
C ARG A 63 1.22 -3.69 12.92
N LYS A 64 2.01 -2.74 12.41
CA LYS A 64 1.59 -1.95 11.24
C LYS A 64 1.65 -2.81 9.99
N VAL A 65 0.70 -2.64 9.07
CA VAL A 65 0.73 -3.32 7.76
C VAL A 65 2.04 -3.04 7.03
N ILE A 66 2.54 -1.81 7.07
CA ILE A 66 3.83 -1.43 6.46
C ILE A 66 4.99 -2.27 7.04
N GLU A 67 5.00 -2.54 8.34
CA GLU A 67 6.05 -3.37 8.97
C GLU A 67 5.97 -4.82 8.51
N VAL A 68 4.75 -5.35 8.35
CA VAL A 68 4.52 -6.69 7.80
C VAL A 68 5.05 -6.76 6.37
N ILE A 69 4.66 -5.82 5.50
CA ILE A 69 5.14 -5.73 4.11
C ILE A 69 6.67 -5.64 4.05
N MET A 70 7.29 -4.78 4.87
CA MET A 70 8.75 -4.64 4.91
C MET A 70 9.44 -5.93 5.34
N THR A 71 8.92 -6.60 6.37
CA THR A 71 9.47 -7.86 6.89
C THR A 71 9.40 -8.96 5.85
N ASP A 72 8.24 -9.10 5.19
CA ASP A 72 8.00 -10.16 4.23
C ASP A 72 8.78 -9.92 2.93
N ALA A 73 8.82 -8.68 2.42
CA ALA A 73 9.66 -8.33 1.28
C ALA A 73 11.14 -8.65 1.54
N HIS A 74 11.65 -8.37 2.74
CA HIS A 74 13.03 -8.67 3.10
C HIS A 74 13.31 -10.18 3.11
N ARG A 75 12.36 -10.99 3.58
CA ARG A 75 12.43 -12.46 3.59
C ARG A 75 12.33 -13.05 2.18
N ILE A 76 11.33 -12.63 1.40
CA ILE A 76 11.05 -13.13 0.04
C ILE A 76 12.25 -12.87 -0.88
N LEU A 77 12.87 -11.70 -0.76
CA LEU A 77 14.03 -11.35 -1.57
C LEU A 77 15.31 -12.08 -1.13
N GLY A 78 15.31 -12.84 -0.03
CA GLY A 78 16.50 -13.53 0.45
C GLY A 78 17.54 -12.58 1.06
N HIS A 79 17.09 -11.60 1.86
CA HIS A 79 17.96 -10.68 2.58
C HIS A 79 18.88 -9.81 1.71
N LEU A 80 18.43 -9.40 0.51
CA LEU A 80 19.19 -8.61 -0.48
C LEU A 80 19.57 -7.17 -0.06
N GLY A 81 19.57 -6.86 1.23
CA GLY A 81 19.91 -5.56 1.78
C GLY A 81 18.79 -4.52 1.64
N LYS A 82 18.94 -3.41 2.35
CA LYS A 82 17.93 -2.35 2.48
C LYS A 82 17.59 -1.69 1.14
N GLU A 83 18.58 -1.47 0.28
CA GLU A 83 18.38 -0.75 -0.99
C GLU A 83 17.51 -1.56 -1.96
N ARG A 84 17.88 -2.82 -2.22
CA ARG A 84 17.12 -3.70 -3.13
C ARG A 84 15.72 -3.99 -2.59
N THR A 85 15.62 -4.24 -1.28
CA THR A 85 14.32 -4.42 -0.61
C THR A 85 13.45 -3.18 -0.75
N GLY A 86 13.99 -1.99 -0.48
CA GLY A 86 13.25 -0.73 -0.62
C GLY A 86 12.84 -0.45 -2.07
N LYS A 87 13.70 -0.74 -3.05
CA LYS A 87 13.38 -0.60 -4.47
C LYS A 87 12.24 -1.52 -4.89
N TYR A 88 12.26 -2.77 -4.43
CA TYR A 88 11.18 -3.72 -4.66
C TYR A 88 9.86 -3.23 -4.05
N ILE A 89 9.86 -2.84 -2.78
CA ILE A 89 8.62 -2.40 -2.11
C ILE A 89 8.05 -1.14 -2.79
N ARG A 90 8.88 -0.13 -3.08
CA ARG A 90 8.45 1.09 -3.81
C ARG A 90 7.98 0.80 -5.24
N SER A 91 8.27 -0.38 -5.77
CA SER A 91 7.76 -0.78 -7.08
C SER A 91 6.33 -1.29 -7.05
N GLN A 92 5.83 -1.69 -5.89
CA GLN A 92 4.52 -2.32 -5.71
C GLN A 92 3.58 -1.46 -4.86
N PHE A 93 4.12 -0.69 -3.91
CA PHE A 93 3.36 0.01 -2.89
C PHE A 93 3.74 1.49 -2.78
N TRP A 94 2.79 2.30 -2.33
CA TRP A 94 2.95 3.71 -2.06
C TRP A 94 2.36 4.07 -0.69
N TRP A 95 3.06 4.87 0.11
CA TRP A 95 2.59 5.42 1.39
C TRP A 95 3.37 6.67 1.77
#